data_AF-A0A3M1WF61-F1
#
_entry.id   AF-A0A3M1WF61-F1
#
_cell.length_a   1.000
_cell.length_b   1.000
_cell.length_c   1.000
_cell.angle_alpha   90.00
_cell.angle_beta   90.00
_cell.angle_gamma   90.00
#
_symmetry.space_group_name_H-M   'P 1'
#
loop_
_entity.id
_entity.type
_entity.pdbx_description
1 polymer ?
#
loop_
_entity_poly.entity_id
_entity_poly.type
_entity_poly.pdbx_seq_one_letter_code
_entity_poly.pdbx_strand_id
1 'polypeptide(L)' 'MRPSGRQPDELRPIRFTRHYTKHAEGSVLVEFGDTRVICTATVE' A
#
# COMPACT_ATOMS: atom_id res chain seq x y z
N MET A 1 -13.35 1.08 -21.62
CA MET A 1 -13.46 0.62 -20.21
C MET A 1 -12.26 -0.27 -19.90
N ARG A 2 -11.56 -0.08 -18.77
CA ARG A 2 -10.43 -0.97 -18.41
C ARG A 2 -10.96 -2.38 -18.11
N PRO A 3 -10.18 -3.47 -18.29
CA PRO A 3 -10.64 -4.84 -17.97
C PRO A 3 -11.07 -5.04 -16.51
N SER A 4 -10.60 -4.17 -15.61
CA SER A 4 -10.99 -4.14 -14.19
C SER A 4 -12.30 -3.37 -13.91
N GLY A 5 -13.03 -2.94 -14.94
CA GLY A 5 -14.26 -2.15 -14.80
C GLY A 5 -14.05 -0.67 -14.44
N ARG A 6 -12.82 -0.27 -14.10
CA ARG A 6 -12.48 1.09 -13.70
C ARG A 6 -12.47 2.09 -14.86
N GLN A 7 -12.73 3.36 -14.53
CA GLN A 7 -12.58 4.47 -15.47
C GLN A 7 -11.10 4.70 -15.86
N PRO A 8 -10.83 5.38 -16.99
CA PRO A 8 -9.46 5.66 -17.42
C PRO A 8 -8.61 6.39 -16.37
N ASP A 9 -9.22 7.29 -15.61
CA ASP A 9 -8.66 8.16 -14.58
C ASP A 9 -8.85 7.64 -13.14
N GLU A 10 -9.59 6.54 -12.96
CA GLU A 10 -9.82 5.95 -11.64
C GLU A 10 -8.63 5.11 -11.18
N LEU A 11 -8.12 5.43 -9.98
CA LEU A 11 -7.04 4.68 -9.33
C LEU A 11 -7.49 3.26 -8.92
N ARG A 12 -6.52 2.38 -8.63
CA ARG A 12 -6.83 1.07 -8.02
C ARG A 12 -7.23 1.32 -6.55
N PRO A 13 -7.97 0.40 -5.89
CA PRO A 13 -8.20 0.48 -4.46
C PRO A 13 -6.86 0.61 -3.69
N ILE A 14 -6.77 1.57 -2.78
CA ILE A 14 -5.57 1.85 -2.01
C ILE A 14 -5.84 1.56 -0.53
N ARG A 15 -4.96 0.79 0.12
CA ARG A 15 -5.03 0.55 1.56
C ARG A 15 -3.67 0.76 2.22
N PHE A 16 -3.69 1.40 3.39
CA PHE A 16 -2.53 1.60 4.26
C PHE A 16 -2.76 0.89 5.58
N THR A 17 -1.94 -0.12 5.89
CA THR A 17 -1.93 -0.77 7.21
C THR A 17 -0.70 -0.28 7.97
N ARG A 18 -0.91 0.59 8.95
CA ARG A 18 0.15 1.10 9.82
C ARG A 18 0.56 0.06 10.87
N HIS A 19 1.75 0.21 11.43
CA HIS A 19 2.32 -0.70 12.44
C HIS A 19 2.32 -2.15 11.96
N TYR A 20 2.66 -2.36 10.69
CA TYR A 20 2.59 -3.66 10.03
C TYR A 20 3.64 -4.65 10.56
N THR A 21 4.86 -4.18 10.80
CA THR A 21 5.93 -4.96 11.42
C THR A 21 6.12 -4.53 12.87
N LYS A 22 6.44 -5.51 13.74
CA LYS A 22 6.56 -5.29 15.20
C LYS A 22 7.84 -4.56 15.63
N HIS A 23 8.89 -4.65 14.82
CA HIS A 23 10.25 -4.27 15.24
C HIS A 23 10.72 -2.95 14.65
N ALA A 24 10.12 -2.47 13.55
CA ALA A 24 10.47 -1.18 12.99
C ALA A 24 9.77 -0.06 13.77
N GLU A 25 10.48 1.04 14.00
CA GLU A 25 9.94 2.23 14.68
C GLU A 25 8.79 2.85 13.88
N GLY A 26 8.89 2.80 12.55
CA GLY A 26 7.78 3.05 11.64
C GLY A 26 7.63 1.91 10.63
N SER A 27 6.40 1.40 10.45
CA SER A 27 6.11 0.40 9.42
C SER A 27 4.72 0.55 8.82
N VAL A 28 4.65 0.37 7.50
CA VAL A 28 3.39 0.40 6.74
C VAL A 28 3.40 -0.66 5.65
N LEU A 29 2.33 -1.44 5.55
CA LEU A 29 1.99 -2.19 4.34
C LEU A 29 1.09 -1.32 3.46
N VAL A 30 1.54 -1.07 2.24
CA VAL A 30 0.79 -0.31 1.23
C VAL A 30 0.31 -1.25 0.13
N GLU A 31 -0.96 -1.14 -0.21
CA GLU A 31 -1.60 -1.94 -1.25
C GLU A 31 -2.25 -1.06 -2.30
N PHE A 32 -1.96 -1.32 -3.57
CA PHE A 32 -2.56 -0.67 -4.74
C PHE A 32 -3.17 -1.73 -5.66
N GLY A 33 -4.42 -2.12 -5.38
CA GLY A 33 -4.97 -3.37 -5.88
C GLY A 33 -4.10 -4.54 -5.43
N ASP A 34 -3.67 -5.37 -6.37
CA ASP A 34 -2.86 -6.56 -6.07
C ASP A 34 -1.37 -6.28 -5.81
N THR A 35 -0.92 -5.04 -6.06
CA THR A 35 0.47 -4.65 -5.76
C THR A 35 0.61 -4.38 -4.26
N ARG A 36 1.55 -5.06 -3.60
CA ARG A 36 1.83 -4.91 -2.17
C ARG A 36 3.28 -4.51 -1.93
N VAL A 37 3.50 -3.48 -1.11
CA VAL A 37 4.83 -2.99 -0.73
C VAL A 37 4.89 -2.80 0.78
N ILE A 38 5.95 -3.32 1.41
CA ILE A 38 6.24 -3.06 2.82
C ILE A 38 7.30 -1.96 2.89
N CYS A 39 7.01 -0.91 3.65
CA CYS A 39 7.98 0.14 4.00
C CYS A 39 8.29 0.06 5.49
N THR A 40 9.58 0.08 5.83
CA THR A 40 10.10 0.13 7.20
C THR A 40 11.02 1.34 7.33
N ALA A 41 10.83 2.12 8.37
CA ALA A 41 11.68 3.25 8.73
C ALA A 41 12.43 2.95 10.04
N THR A 42 13.65 3.46 10.11
CA THR A 42 14.57 3.39 11.26
C THR A 42 15.15 4.79 11.49
N VAL A 43 15.43 5.13 12.75
CA VAL A 43 16.06 6.36 13.19
C VAL A 43 17.52 6.06 13.52
N GLU A 44 18.44 6.90 13.04
CA GLU A 44 19.86 6.93 13.40
C GLU A 44 20.22 8.24 14.11
#